data_AF-A0A6J6F6B2-F1
#
_entry.id   AF-A0A6J6F6B2-F1
#
_cell.length_a   1.000
_cell.length_b   1.000
_cell.length_c   1.000
_cell.angle_alpha   90.00
_cell.angle_beta   90.00
_cell.angle_gamma   90.00
#
_symmetry.space_group_name_H-M   'P 1'
#
loop_
_entity.id
_entity.type
_entity.pdbx_description
1 polymer ?
#
loop_
_entity_poly.entity_id
_entity_poly.type
_entity_poly.pdbx_seq_one_letter_code
_entity_poly.pdbx_strand_id
1 'polypeptide(L)'
;MREWFSLTFLMGAFFIAGQVYEYAVLVSENLTLGSNAYGSVFYMTTGFHGLHVTGGLIAFLIVLIRVFRAQKFGHSQATTAIVVSYYWHFVDIVWIALFAAIYLIK
;
A
#
# COMPACT_ATOMS: atom_id res chain seq x y z
N MET A 1 0.52 -1.75 -20.54
CA MET A 1 1.44 -1.92 -19.38
C MET A 1 1.67 -0.60 -18.66
N ARG A 2 2.24 0.43 -19.31
CA ARG A 2 2.52 1.74 -18.68
C ARG A 2 1.29 2.39 -18.03
N GLU A 3 0.20 2.54 -18.78
CA GLU A 3 -1.03 3.19 -18.31
C GLU A 3 -1.63 2.50 -17.08
N TRP A 4 -1.76 1.17 -17.12
CA TRP A 4 -2.28 0.38 -16.00
C TRP A 4 -1.41 0.48 -14.74
N PHE A 5 -0.08 0.42 -14.89
CA PHE A 5 0.83 0.59 -13.75
C PHE A 5 0.76 2.01 -13.16
N SER A 6 0.60 3.03 -13.99
CA SER A 6 0.39 4.41 -13.53
C SER A 6 -0.94 4.56 -12.80
N LEU A 7 -2.01 3.93 -13.30
CA LEU A 7 -3.32 3.94 -12.65
C LEU A 7 -3.28 3.23 -11.28
N THR A 8 -2.66 2.04 -11.20
CA THR A 8 -2.45 1.33 -9.93
C THR A 8 -1.65 2.17 -8.94
N PHE A 9 -0.58 2.84 -9.39
CA PHE A 9 0.21 3.72 -8.55
C PHE A 9 -0.62 4.89 -7.99
N LEU A 10 -1.43 5.54 -8.82
CA LEU A 10 -2.29 6.64 -8.37
C LEU A 10 -3.34 6.17 -7.35
N MET A 11 -3.97 5.02 -7.60
CA MET A 11 -4.94 4.45 -6.67
C MET A 11 -4.29 4.05 -5.34
N GLY A 12 -3.09 3.48 -5.36
CA GLY A 12 -2.36 3.17 -4.14
C GLY A 12 -1.88 4.41 -3.39
N ALA A 13 -1.50 5.48 -4.10
CA ALA A 13 -1.17 6.76 -3.47
C ALA A 13 -2.40 7.39 -2.79
N PHE A 14 -3.57 7.31 -3.44
CA PHE A 14 -4.84 7.73 -2.85
C PHE A 14 -5.18 6.92 -1.59
N PHE A 15 -4.95 5.61 -1.61
CA PHE A 15 -5.13 4.74 -0.45
C PHE A 15 -4.26 5.19 0.75
N ILE A 16 -2.95 5.43 0.53
CA ILE A 16 -2.06 5.93 1.59
C ILE A 16 -2.52 7.30 2.10
N ALA A 17 -2.94 8.20 1.23
CA ALA A 17 -3.45 9.50 1.64
C ALA A 17 -4.70 9.37 2.53
N GLY A 18 -5.62 8.46 2.18
CA GLY A 18 -6.78 8.11 3.01
C GLY A 18 -6.37 7.57 4.38
N GLN A 19 -5.40 6.64 4.43
CA GLN A 19 -4.89 6.07 5.68
C GLN A 19 -4.29 7.14 6.60
N VAL A 20 -3.51 8.07 6.04
CA VAL A 20 -2.91 9.18 6.79
C VAL A 20 -3.98 10.14 7.30
N TYR A 21 -5.01 10.43 6.49
CA TYR A 21 -6.14 11.24 6.92
C TYR A 21 -6.90 10.59 8.08
N GLU A 22 -7.19 9.29 8.00
CA GLU A 22 -7.84 8.54 9.07
C GLU A 22 -7.01 8.58 10.36
N TYR A 23 -5.69 8.37 10.28
CA TYR A 23 -4.82 8.49 11.46
C TYR A 23 -4.85 9.90 12.06
N ALA A 24 -4.86 10.94 11.24
CA ALA A 24 -4.92 12.32 11.73
C ALA A 24 -6.24 12.61 12.46
N VAL A 25 -7.37 12.11 11.93
CA VAL A 25 -8.69 12.24 12.55
C VAL A 25 -8.73 11.47 13.88
N LEU A 26 -8.31 10.20 13.89
CA LEU A 26 -8.31 9.37 15.11
C LEU A 26 -7.41 9.93 16.22
N VAL A 27 -6.24 10.48 15.87
CA VAL A 27 -5.38 11.17 16.83
C VAL A 27 -6.07 12.42 17.39
N SER A 28 -6.81 13.17 16.56
CA SER A 28 -7.57 14.35 17.02
C SER A 28 -8.72 13.99 17.97
N GLU A 29 -9.27 12.77 17.86
CA GLU A 29 -10.28 12.21 18.76
C GLU A 29 -9.67 11.57 20.02
N ASN A 30 -8.37 11.77 20.28
CA ASN A 30 -7.59 11.20 21.40
C ASN A 30 -7.34 9.68 21.32
N LEU A 31 -7.65 9.02 20.20
CA LEU A 31 -7.21 7.66 19.92
C LEU A 31 -5.79 7.68 19.39
N THR A 32 -4.82 7.60 20.30
CA THR A 32 -3.39 7.56 20.00
C THR A 32 -2.82 6.15 20.19
N LEU A 33 -1.61 5.91 19.69
CA LEU A 33 -0.85 4.67 19.87
C LEU A 33 -0.77 4.20 21.34
N GLY A 34 -0.77 5.13 22.31
CA GLY A 34 -0.69 4.83 23.74
C GLY A 34 -2.01 5.00 24.50
N SER A 35 -3.11 5.32 23.82
CA SER A 35 -4.39 5.63 24.48
C SER A 35 -5.04 4.40 25.14
N ASN A 36 -5.10 3.28 24.43
CA ASN A 36 -5.60 2.01 24.93
C ASN A 36 -5.01 0.84 24.12
N ALA A 37 -5.20 -0.39 24.59
CA ALA A 37 -4.68 -1.59 23.93
C ALA A 37 -5.19 -1.75 22.47
N TYR A 38 -6.44 -1.33 22.21
CA TYR A 38 -7.03 -1.37 20.87
C TYR A 38 -6.30 -0.42 19.90
N GLY A 39 -6.07 0.83 20.30
CA GLY A 39 -5.33 1.83 19.52
C GLY A 39 -3.91 1.37 19.23
N SER A 40 -3.21 0.79 20.21
CA SER A 40 -1.87 0.23 19.99
C SER A 40 -1.86 -0.86 18.92
N VAL A 41 -2.78 -1.84 19.00
CA VAL A 41 -2.86 -2.94 18.03
C VAL A 41 -3.32 -2.44 16.66
N PHE A 42 -4.30 -1.54 16.62
CA PHE A 42 -4.78 -0.89 15.41
C PHE A 42 -3.62 -0.22 14.66
N TYR A 43 -2.97 0.78 15.27
CA TYR A 43 -1.90 1.53 14.60
C TYR A 43 -0.66 0.69 14.29
N MET A 44 -0.32 -0.34 15.09
CA MET A 44 0.79 -1.23 14.76
C MET A 44 0.48 -2.08 13.52
N THR A 45 -0.70 -2.69 13.46
CA THR A 45 -1.07 -3.59 12.35
C THR A 45 -1.34 -2.82 11.07
N THR A 46 -2.15 -1.76 11.12
CA THR A 46 -2.46 -0.91 9.96
C THR A 46 -1.25 -0.05 9.55
N GLY A 47 -0.42 0.38 10.49
CA GLY A 47 0.81 1.12 10.22
C GLY A 47 1.87 0.27 9.52
N PHE A 48 2.13 -0.94 10.00
CA PHE A 48 3.07 -1.86 9.34
C PHE A 48 2.59 -2.25 7.93
N HIS A 49 1.28 -2.44 7.76
CA HIS A 49 0.68 -2.63 6.46
C HIS A 49 0.88 -1.41 5.54
N GLY A 50 0.61 -0.19 6.04
CA GLY A 50 0.84 1.04 5.29
C GLY A 50 2.30 1.23 4.84
N LEU A 51 3.27 0.78 5.65
CA LEU A 51 4.68 0.72 5.25
C LEU A 51 4.92 -0.23 4.08
N HIS A 52 4.27 -1.41 4.06
CA HIS A 52 4.36 -2.35 2.94
C HIS A 52 3.77 -1.77 1.65
N VAL A 53 2.59 -1.14 1.74
CA VAL A 53 1.97 -0.46 0.60
C VAL A 53 2.88 0.65 0.06
N THR A 54 3.48 1.45 0.93
CA THR A 54 4.42 2.51 0.55
C THR A 54 5.68 1.94 -0.13
N GLY A 55 6.25 0.86 0.40
CA GLY A 55 7.34 0.13 -0.23
C GLY A 55 6.96 -0.43 -1.61
N GLY A 56 5.74 -0.93 -1.76
CA GLY A 56 5.17 -1.35 -3.03
C GLY A 56 5.07 -0.21 -4.04
N LEU A 57 4.59 0.97 -3.61
CA LEU A 57 4.49 2.15 -4.47
C LEU A 57 5.88 2.59 -4.97
N ILE A 58 6.90 2.56 -4.12
CA ILE A 58 8.28 2.84 -4.51
C ILE A 58 8.74 1.82 -5.57
N ALA A 59 8.46 0.53 -5.39
CA ALA A 59 8.77 -0.49 -6.38
C ALA A 59 8.04 -0.25 -7.72
N PHE A 60 6.76 0.10 -7.69
CA PHE A 60 6.00 0.50 -8.89
C PHE A 60 6.62 1.69 -9.61
N LEU A 61 7.03 2.71 -8.85
CA LEU A 61 7.68 3.89 -9.40
C LEU A 61 9.00 3.52 -10.11
N ILE A 62 9.81 2.64 -9.51
CA ILE A 62 11.05 2.14 -10.12
C ILE A 62 10.77 1.38 -11.42
N VAL A 63 9.75 0.50 -11.44
CA VAL A 63 9.37 -0.23 -12.67
C VAL A 63 8.88 0.75 -13.74
N LEU A 64 8.03 1.72 -13.38
CA LEU A 64 7.56 2.75 -14.31
C LEU A 64 8.72 3.54 -14.91
N ILE A 65 9.65 4.04 -14.09
CA ILE A 65 10.84 4.77 -14.57
C ILE A 65 11.68 3.90 -15.52
N ARG A 66 11.92 2.63 -15.18
CA ARG A 66 12.65 1.69 -16.05
C ARG A 66 11.95 1.47 -17.38
N VAL A 67 10.63 1.30 -17.36
CA VAL A 67 9.81 1.11 -18.56
C VAL A 67 9.76 2.38 -19.44
N PHE A 68 9.77 3.57 -18.84
CA PHE A 68 9.85 4.83 -19.60
C PHE A 68 11.23 5.06 -20.23
N ARG A 69 12.31 4.65 -19.56
CA ARG A 69 13.69 4.79 -20.09
C ARG A 69 14.13 3.68 -21.04
N ALA A 70 13.50 2.51 -21.00
CA ALA A 70 13.85 1.39 -21.86
C ALA A 70 13.28 1.54 -23.28
N GLN A 71 14.16 1.58 -24.29
CA GLN A 71 13.75 1.62 -25.71
C GLN A 71 13.24 0.26 -26.25
N LYS A 72 13.65 -0.87 -25.64
CA LYS A 72 13.13 -2.22 -25.94
C LYS A 72 12.68 -2.91 -24.66
N PHE A 73 11.43 -3.40 -24.66
CA PHE A 73 10.89 -4.26 -23.60
C PHE A 73 11.52 -5.65 -23.71
N GLY A 74 12.51 -5.94 -22.86
CA GLY A 74 13.11 -7.27 -22.73
C GLY A 74 12.42 -8.14 -21.67
N HIS A 75 12.69 -9.45 -21.70
CA HIS A 75 12.18 -10.43 -20.73
C HIS A 75 12.43 -10.03 -19.26
N SER A 76 13.61 -9.48 -18.95
CA SER A 76 13.95 -9.04 -17.59
C SER A 76 13.03 -7.94 -17.02
N GLN A 77 12.55 -7.02 -17.88
CA GLN A 77 11.60 -5.99 -17.47
C GLN A 77 10.21 -6.59 -17.21
N ALA A 78 9.80 -7.59 -18.00
CA ALA A 78 8.55 -8.32 -17.78
C ALA A 78 8.60 -9.11 -16.46
N THR A 79 9.69 -9.82 -16.17
CA THR A 79 9.86 -10.54 -14.90
C THR A 79 9.77 -9.60 -13.70
N THR A 80 10.44 -8.44 -13.76
CA THR A 80 10.40 -7.46 -12.66
C THR A 80 8.97 -6.93 -12.46
N ALA A 81 8.25 -6.61 -13.53
CA ALA A 81 6.86 -6.15 -13.46
C ALA A 81 5.92 -7.22 -12.86
N ILE A 82 6.12 -8.48 -13.23
CA ILE A 82 5.33 -9.61 -12.70
C ILE A 82 5.56 -9.79 -11.20
N VAL A 83 6.82 -9.78 -10.74
CA VAL A 83 7.15 -9.92 -9.31
C VAL A 83 6.55 -8.78 -8.49
N VAL A 84 6.64 -7.54 -8.98
CA VAL A 84 6.03 -6.37 -8.33
C VAL A 84 4.50 -6.49 -8.31
N SER A 85 3.89 -7.02 -9.38
CA SER A 85 2.45 -7.29 -9.42
C SER A 85 2.02 -8.31 -8.35
N TYR A 86 2.77 -9.40 -8.18
CA TYR A 86 2.48 -10.40 -7.15
C TYR A 86 2.63 -9.82 -5.74
N TYR A 87 3.67 -9.01 -5.51
CA TYR A 87 3.82 -8.30 -4.24
C TYR A 87 2.62 -7.40 -3.95
N TRP A 88 2.13 -6.65 -4.95
CA TRP A 88 0.98 -5.77 -4.80
C TRP A 88 -0.30 -6.52 -4.43
N HIS A 89 -0.59 -7.63 -5.11
CA HIS A 89 -1.75 -8.48 -4.81
C HIS A 89 -1.65 -9.11 -3.41
N PHE A 90 -0.46 -9.52 -2.99
CA PHE A 90 -0.27 -10.02 -1.63
C PHE A 90 -0.61 -8.96 -0.58
N VAL A 91 -0.11 -7.74 -0.77
CA VAL A 91 -0.42 -6.61 0.12
C VAL A 91 -1.92 -6.35 0.16
N ASP A 92 -2.59 -6.32 -1.00
CA ASP A 92 -4.05 -6.11 -1.07
C ASP A 92 -4.85 -7.18 -0.30
N ILE A 93 -4.49 -8.46 -0.41
CA ILE A 93 -5.13 -9.55 0.33
C ILE A 93 -4.97 -9.38 1.84
N VAL A 94 -3.77 -8.99 2.30
CA VAL A 94 -3.52 -8.70 3.72
C VAL A 94 -4.40 -7.54 4.21
N TRP A 95 -4.62 -6.53 3.36
CA TRP A 95 -5.50 -5.41 3.70
C TRP A 95 -6.95 -5.85 3.87
N ILE A 96 -7.47 -6.67 2.96
CA ILE A 96 -8.85 -7.19 3.05
C ILE A 96 -9.04 -7.96 4.37
N ALA A 97 -8.06 -8.78 4.77
CA ALA A 97 -8.09 -9.49 6.04
C ALA A 97 -8.07 -8.54 7.25
N LEU A 98 -7.19 -7.53 7.24
CA LEU A 98 -7.13 -6.52 8.30
C LEU A 98 -8.42 -5.70 8.39
N PHE A 99 -8.95 -5.24 7.25
CA PHE A 99 -10.19 -4.47 7.20
C PHE A 99 -11.37 -5.27 7.76
N ALA A 100 -11.49 -6.54 7.38
CA ALA A 100 -12.51 -7.41 7.94
C ALA A 100 -12.33 -7.62 9.45
N ALA A 101 -11.11 -7.86 9.92
CA ALA A 101 -10.82 -8.10 11.33
C ALA A 101 -10.97 -6.87 12.23
N ILE A 102 -10.82 -5.65 11.70
CA ILE A 102 -10.87 -4.42 12.49
C ILE A 102 -12.24 -3.75 12.41
N TYR A 103 -12.81 -3.67 11.21
CA TYR A 103 -14.04 -2.89 10.97
C TYR A 103 -15.30 -3.74 10.92
N LEU A 104 -15.23 -5.01 10.48
CA LEU A 104 -16.41 -5.88 10.37
C LEU A 104 -16.59 -6.78 11.60
N ILE A 105 -15.50 -7.39 12.04
CA ILE A 105 -15.46 -8.29 13.19
C ILE A 105 -14.90 -7.49 14.36
N LYS A 106 -15.77 -6.72 15.03
CA LYS A 106 -15.37 -5.92 16.19
C LYS A 106 -14.94 -6.80 17.37
#